data_AF-L7ETG4-F1
#
_entry.id   AF-L7ETG4-F1
#
_cell.length_a   1.000
_cell.length_b   1.000
_cell.length_c   1.000
_cell.angle_alpha   90.00
_cell.angle_beta   90.00
_cell.angle_gamma   90.00
#
_symmetry.space_group_name_H-M   'P 1'
#
loop_
_entity.id
_entity.type
_entity.pdbx_description
1 polymer ?
#
loop_
_entity_poly.entity_id
_entity_poly.type
_entity_poly.pdbx_seq_one_letter_code
_entity_poly.pdbx_strand_id
1 'polypeptide(L)'
;MVPRIADRRAARLADLEEMESQLERTTRLCSSLHAAAPRRLNKFMIRSSFFFTAPDETGTPPIVRIAAPRGVNLQLYLLILFEAQCRKRNGFAGPSPLPLNSREEVRSWTSLTFSKATQNDGLKAPISARANRERQVRSALKRLADERLIQRNVGTPPQAVMALDESGKQGKETAYYHVPDPFESVITIPTEFVTQGWLYLLTPAEIRFYFAFRHLEKRYLRRAGAYFSSEARTSEYFLTRDVYESHLMLDRLGLIQRVADPRRRSDGKLLDFPSYAKRGEKWPIHLFRLGDDTLLRQPAHESVRRALLNKPRPQRPQIRPLSP
;
A
#
# COMPACT_ATOMS: atom_id res chain seq x y z
N MET A 1 4.76 -5.35 -26.16
CA MET A 1 3.43 -5.98 -26.07
C MET A 1 3.03 -6.05 -24.59
N VAL A 2 1.95 -5.41 -24.17
CA VAL A 2 1.53 -5.40 -22.75
C VAL A 2 0.88 -6.76 -22.43
N PRO A 3 1.37 -7.54 -21.44
CA PRO A 3 0.81 -8.85 -21.14
C PRO A 3 -0.66 -8.73 -20.73
N ARG A 4 -1.50 -9.70 -21.15
CA ARG A 4 -2.94 -9.67 -20.86
C ARG A 4 -3.15 -9.77 -19.35
N ILE A 5 -4.28 -9.26 -18.86
CA ILE A 5 -4.66 -9.29 -17.44
C ILE A 5 -4.68 -10.72 -16.86
N ALA A 6 -4.95 -11.73 -17.71
CA ALA A 6 -4.84 -13.13 -17.32
C ALA A 6 -3.39 -13.54 -17.03
N ASP A 7 -2.46 -13.23 -17.92
CA ASP A 7 -1.04 -13.56 -17.80
C ASP A 7 -0.40 -12.92 -16.56
N ARG A 8 -0.74 -11.66 -16.28
CA ARG A 8 -0.29 -10.96 -15.06
C ARG A 8 -0.78 -11.62 -13.78
N ARG A 9 -2.00 -12.19 -13.78
CA ARG A 9 -2.55 -12.89 -12.62
C ARG A 9 -1.92 -14.25 -12.41
N ALA A 10 -1.71 -15.00 -13.49
CA ALA A 10 -1.02 -16.28 -13.44
C ALA A 10 0.42 -16.11 -12.91
N ALA A 11 1.15 -15.11 -13.41
CA ALA A 11 2.48 -14.78 -12.90
C ALA A 11 2.47 -14.42 -11.41
N ARG A 12 1.52 -13.57 -10.97
CA ARG A 12 1.39 -13.20 -9.56
C ARG A 12 1.01 -14.39 -8.66
N LEU A 13 0.23 -15.35 -9.17
CA LEU A 13 -0.11 -16.56 -8.43
C LEU A 13 1.11 -17.47 -8.28
N ALA A 14 1.89 -17.67 -9.34
CA ALA A 14 3.13 -18.44 -9.27
C ALA A 14 4.14 -17.81 -8.30
N ASP A 15 4.28 -16.48 -8.34
CA ASP A 15 5.12 -15.73 -7.40
C ASP A 15 4.65 -15.90 -5.94
N LEU A 16 3.33 -15.97 -5.73
CA LEU A 16 2.75 -16.16 -4.40
C LEU A 16 3.10 -17.54 -3.83
N GLU A 17 2.94 -18.59 -4.64
CA GLU A 17 3.22 -19.98 -4.26
C GLU A 17 4.73 -20.22 -4.03
N GLU A 18 5.60 -19.60 -4.83
CA GLU A 18 7.06 -19.68 -4.66
C GLU A 18 7.52 -19.04 -3.33
N MET A 19 6.82 -18.00 -2.86
CA MET A 19 7.29 -17.15 -1.76
C MET A 19 6.56 -17.36 -0.43
N GLU A 20 5.67 -18.35 -0.32
CA GLU A 20 4.82 -18.60 0.85
C GLU A 20 5.63 -18.69 2.16
N SER A 21 6.64 -19.55 2.22
CA SER A 21 7.48 -19.74 3.42
C SER A 21 8.19 -18.44 3.86
N GLN A 22 8.62 -17.62 2.90
CA GLN A 22 9.24 -16.33 3.19
C GLN A 22 8.21 -15.34 3.72
N LEU A 23 7.01 -15.33 3.16
CA LEU A 23 5.92 -14.47 3.60
C LEU A 23 5.50 -14.81 5.03
N GLU A 24 5.30 -16.09 5.33
CA GLU A 24 4.94 -16.55 6.68
C GLU A 24 6.00 -16.15 7.71
N ARG A 25 7.27 -16.34 7.38
CA ARG A 25 8.38 -15.93 8.24
C ARG A 25 8.37 -14.42 8.49
N THR A 26 8.25 -13.64 7.43
CA THR A 26 8.27 -12.16 7.52
C THR A 26 7.08 -11.66 8.34
N THR A 27 5.89 -12.23 8.11
CA THR A 27 4.65 -11.91 8.82
C THR A 27 4.77 -12.25 10.30
N ARG A 28 5.33 -13.41 10.66
CA ARG A 28 5.62 -13.77 12.06
C ARG A 28 6.58 -12.78 12.74
N LEU A 29 7.61 -12.31 12.04
CA LEU A 29 8.54 -11.31 12.58
C LEU A 29 7.88 -9.94 12.78
N CYS A 30 6.96 -9.53 11.90
CA CYS A 30 6.16 -8.32 12.09
C CYS A 30 5.20 -8.44 13.28
N SER A 31 4.54 -9.59 13.43
CA SER A 31 3.67 -9.86 14.57
C SER A 31 4.46 -9.88 15.88
N SER A 32 5.66 -10.47 15.91
CA SER A 32 6.51 -10.44 17.11
C SER A 32 7.04 -9.03 17.40
N LEU A 33 7.33 -8.23 16.37
CA LEU A 33 7.68 -6.82 16.53
C LEU A 33 6.56 -6.03 17.19
N HIS A 34 5.32 -6.21 16.72
CA HIS A 34 4.14 -5.56 17.28
C HIS A 34 3.81 -6.05 18.70
N ALA A 35 3.93 -7.36 18.94
CA ALA A 35 3.65 -7.95 20.25
C ALA A 35 4.63 -7.48 21.34
N ALA A 36 5.89 -7.24 20.97
CA ALA A 36 6.94 -6.73 21.86
C ALA A 36 6.93 -5.19 22.00
N ALA A 37 6.02 -4.49 21.32
CA ALA A 37 5.90 -3.05 21.40
C ALA A 37 5.44 -2.62 22.80
N PRO A 38 5.97 -1.53 23.38
CA PRO A 38 5.50 -0.99 24.66
C PRO A 38 4.00 -0.68 24.67
N ARG A 39 3.44 -0.34 23.49
CA ARG A 39 2.01 -0.12 23.29
C ARG A 39 1.54 -0.86 22.06
N ARG A 40 0.52 -1.70 22.24
CA ARG A 40 -0.15 -2.38 21.11
C ARG A 40 -0.97 -1.37 20.33
N LEU A 41 -0.60 -1.17 19.08
CA LEU A 41 -1.39 -0.42 18.11
C LEU A 41 -2.54 -1.29 17.62
N ASN A 42 -3.77 -0.77 17.63
CA ASN A 42 -4.89 -1.38 16.91
C ASN A 42 -4.94 -0.88 15.46
N LYS A 43 -4.49 0.36 15.26
CA LYS A 43 -4.39 1.03 13.96
C LYS A 43 -3.08 1.80 13.94
N PHE A 44 -2.46 1.89 12.77
CA PHE A 44 -1.37 2.83 12.53
C PHE A 44 -1.85 3.92 11.56
N MET A 45 -1.32 5.13 11.75
CA MET A 45 -1.77 6.35 11.09
C MET A 45 -0.78 6.75 10.00
N ILE A 46 -1.28 7.29 8.89
CA ILE A 46 -0.45 7.83 7.80
C ILE A 46 -1.03 9.19 7.43
N ARG A 47 -0.19 10.22 7.43
CA ARG A 47 -0.55 11.58 7.04
C ARG A 47 -0.91 11.65 5.58
N SER A 48 -1.90 12.47 5.26
CA SER A 48 -2.30 12.68 3.87
C SER A 48 -1.16 13.28 3.04
N SER A 49 -0.29 14.11 3.62
CA SER A 49 0.87 14.70 2.93
C SER A 49 1.81 13.67 2.29
N PHE A 50 1.80 12.43 2.75
CA PHE A 50 2.56 11.35 2.13
C PHE A 50 2.04 10.96 0.73
N PHE A 51 0.73 11.07 0.49
CA PHE A 51 0.06 10.52 -0.68
C PHE A 51 -0.95 11.44 -1.38
N PHE A 52 -1.14 12.64 -0.86
CA PHE A 52 -2.10 13.63 -1.32
C PHE A 52 -1.43 15.01 -1.32
N THR A 53 -1.59 15.74 -2.42
CA THR A 53 -1.21 17.14 -2.56
C THR A 53 -2.48 17.98 -2.52
N ALA A 54 -2.54 18.96 -1.63
CA ALA A 54 -3.67 19.87 -1.57
C ALA A 54 -3.73 20.75 -2.83
N PRO A 55 -4.91 21.27 -3.25
CA PRO A 55 -5.05 22.04 -4.48
C PRO A 55 -4.15 23.29 -4.57
N ASP A 56 -3.80 23.88 -3.42
CA ASP A 56 -2.92 25.04 -3.28
C ASP A 56 -1.44 24.67 -3.12
N GLU A 57 -1.13 23.39 -2.95
CA GLU A 57 0.23 22.89 -2.86
C GLU A 57 0.75 22.46 -4.24
N THR A 58 2.05 22.66 -4.44
CA THR A 58 2.73 22.16 -5.65
C THR A 58 3.63 20.99 -5.30
N GLY A 59 3.76 20.06 -6.26
CA GLY A 59 4.69 18.93 -6.17
C GLY A 59 4.01 17.57 -6.05
N THR A 60 4.72 16.59 -6.56
CA THR A 60 4.32 15.18 -6.53
C THR A 60 4.49 14.63 -5.11
N PRO A 61 3.49 13.99 -4.48
CA PRO A 61 3.61 13.53 -3.10
C PRO A 61 4.59 12.36 -2.96
N PRO A 62 5.24 12.16 -1.79
CA PRO A 62 6.35 11.21 -1.65
C PRO A 62 6.03 9.78 -2.05
N ILE A 63 4.81 9.28 -1.77
CA ILE A 63 4.40 7.92 -2.14
C ILE A 63 4.61 7.67 -3.64
N VAL A 64 4.37 8.67 -4.49
CA VAL A 64 4.48 8.55 -5.95
C VAL A 64 5.94 8.46 -6.36
N ARG A 65 6.83 9.18 -5.67
CA ARG A 65 8.27 9.25 -5.95
C ARG A 65 9.01 7.99 -5.50
N ILE A 66 8.47 7.24 -4.53
CA ILE A 66 9.07 6.00 -4.02
C ILE A 66 8.39 4.71 -4.48
N ALA A 67 7.15 4.75 -4.97
CA ALA A 67 6.37 3.57 -5.38
C ALA A 67 6.79 2.99 -6.74
N ALA A 68 8.04 2.51 -6.84
CA ALA A 68 8.51 1.78 -8.00
C ALA A 68 7.87 0.37 -8.06
N PRO A 69 7.39 -0.12 -9.23
CA PRO A 69 6.67 -1.40 -9.35
C PRO A 69 7.41 -2.64 -8.86
N ARG A 70 8.75 -2.63 -8.87
CA ARG A 70 9.61 -3.77 -8.48
C ARG A 70 10.54 -3.44 -7.31
N GLY A 71 10.29 -2.33 -6.62
CA GLY A 71 11.12 -1.87 -5.51
C GLY A 71 10.50 -2.18 -4.15
N VAL A 72 11.34 -2.29 -3.13
CA VAL A 72 10.89 -2.44 -1.73
C VAL A 72 10.74 -1.09 -1.01
N ASN A 73 10.89 0.04 -1.70
CA ASN A 73 10.95 1.36 -1.07
C ASN A 73 9.68 1.71 -0.30
N LEU A 74 8.51 1.57 -0.95
CA LEU A 74 7.22 1.85 -0.31
C LEU A 74 6.97 0.90 0.86
N GLN A 75 7.22 -0.40 0.65
CA GLN A 75 7.09 -1.41 1.69
C GLN A 75 7.96 -1.10 2.90
N LEU A 76 9.24 -0.81 2.67
CA LEU A 76 10.20 -0.49 3.73
C LEU A 76 9.82 0.78 4.47
N TYR A 77 9.35 1.81 3.76
CA TYR A 77 8.91 3.04 4.41
C TYR A 77 7.68 2.83 5.30
N LEU A 78 6.70 2.07 4.83
CA LEU A 78 5.52 1.75 5.64
C LEU A 78 5.88 0.89 6.87
N LEU A 79 6.87 -0.01 6.74
CA LEU A 79 7.42 -0.74 7.90
C LEU A 79 8.12 0.19 8.88
N ILE A 80 8.88 1.17 8.39
CA ILE A 80 9.55 2.17 9.23
C ILE A 80 8.53 3.00 10.01
N LEU A 81 7.46 3.48 9.36
CA LEU A 81 6.37 4.20 10.04
C LEU A 81 5.65 3.32 11.06
N PHE A 82 5.37 2.07 10.70
CA PHE A 82 4.74 1.11 11.61
C PHE A 82 5.60 0.84 12.85
N GLU A 83 6.90 0.60 12.67
CA GLU A 83 7.87 0.38 13.74
C GLU A 83 7.99 1.61 14.65
N ALA A 84 8.10 2.79 14.05
CA ALA A 84 8.18 4.06 14.77
C ALA A 84 6.96 4.28 15.66
N GLN A 85 5.75 4.02 15.14
CA GLN A 85 4.52 4.14 15.93
C GLN A 85 4.43 3.09 17.03
N CYS A 86 4.92 1.86 16.80
CA CYS A 86 4.94 0.81 17.82
C CYS A 86 5.84 1.19 19.01
N ARG A 87 6.95 1.88 18.76
CA ARG A 87 7.91 2.30 19.79
C ARG A 87 7.64 3.67 20.40
N LYS A 88 6.58 4.37 19.99
CA LYS A 88 6.29 5.75 20.43
C LYS A 88 6.49 5.91 21.94
N ARG A 89 7.34 6.86 22.33
CA ARG A 89 7.46 7.34 23.71
C ARG A 89 7.30 8.86 23.68
N ASN A 90 6.32 9.38 24.42
CA ASN A 90 6.06 10.83 24.54
C ASN A 90 5.91 11.58 23.20
N GLY A 91 5.23 10.99 22.21
CA GLY A 91 5.03 11.68 20.91
C GLY A 91 6.02 11.28 19.83
N PHE A 92 7.26 10.97 20.22
CA PHE A 92 8.37 10.79 19.31
C PHE A 92 8.77 9.32 19.13
N ALA A 93 9.27 9.01 17.94
CA ALA A 93 10.00 7.78 17.67
C ALA A 93 11.46 8.15 17.41
N GLY A 94 12.31 8.02 18.42
CA GLY A 94 13.76 8.15 18.22
C GLY A 94 14.32 7.09 17.26
N PRO A 95 15.65 7.01 17.07
CA PRO A 95 16.26 6.07 16.15
C PRO A 95 15.82 4.62 16.38
N SER A 96 15.60 3.86 15.30
CA SER A 96 15.17 2.47 15.39
C SER A 96 16.29 1.56 15.90
N PRO A 97 16.03 0.70 16.91
CA PRO A 97 17.01 -0.26 17.40
C PRO A 97 17.25 -1.42 16.40
N LEU A 98 16.48 -1.51 15.32
CA LEU A 98 16.61 -2.61 14.38
C LEU A 98 17.93 -2.50 13.60
N PRO A 99 18.77 -3.55 13.63
CA PRO A 99 19.95 -3.60 12.80
C PRO A 99 19.54 -3.69 11.32
N LEU A 100 20.43 -3.23 10.45
CA LEU A 100 20.24 -3.39 9.01
C LEU A 100 20.12 -4.87 8.63
N ASN A 101 21.03 -5.70 9.14
CA ASN A 101 21.11 -7.14 8.90
C ASN A 101 21.46 -7.84 10.22
N SER A 102 20.94 -9.05 10.44
CA SER A 102 21.28 -9.89 11.60
C SER A 102 21.69 -11.27 11.14
N ARG A 103 22.78 -11.84 11.68
CA ARG A 103 23.29 -13.18 11.32
C ARG A 103 22.26 -14.30 11.56
N GLU A 104 21.31 -14.10 12.48
CA GLU A 104 20.31 -15.07 12.93
C GLU A 104 18.86 -14.65 12.57
N GLU A 105 17.85 -15.47 12.92
CA GLU A 105 16.41 -15.22 12.72
C GLU A 105 15.83 -14.04 13.53
N VAL A 106 16.66 -13.04 13.81
CA VAL A 106 16.33 -11.88 14.62
C VAL A 106 15.72 -10.79 13.74
N ARG A 107 14.92 -9.92 14.36
CA ARG A 107 14.32 -8.74 13.74
C ARG A 107 15.43 -7.82 13.21
N SER A 108 15.39 -7.53 11.92
CA SER A 108 16.28 -6.63 11.19
C SER A 108 15.55 -6.08 9.98
N TRP A 109 16.04 -4.98 9.40
CA TRP A 109 15.41 -4.42 8.20
C TRP A 109 15.44 -5.41 7.03
N THR A 110 16.48 -6.24 6.88
CA THR A 110 16.51 -7.31 5.87
C THR A 110 15.54 -8.44 6.15
N SER A 111 15.30 -8.83 7.41
CA SER A 111 14.39 -9.94 7.76
C SER A 111 12.91 -9.53 7.75
N LEU A 112 12.61 -8.25 7.97
CA LEU A 112 11.25 -7.68 7.87
C LEU A 112 10.87 -7.28 6.43
N THR A 113 11.84 -7.18 5.53
CA THR A 113 11.59 -6.83 4.13
C THR A 113 11.39 -8.09 3.30
N PHE A 114 10.18 -8.26 2.78
CA PHE A 114 9.87 -9.22 1.75
C PHE A 114 10.39 -8.75 0.38
N SER A 115 11.08 -9.61 -0.35
CA SER A 115 11.50 -9.36 -1.73
C SER A 115 11.74 -10.66 -2.49
N LYS A 116 11.44 -10.66 -3.79
CA LYS A 116 11.72 -11.76 -4.75
C LYS A 116 13.20 -11.83 -5.14
N ALA A 117 14.11 -11.60 -4.20
CA ALA A 117 15.53 -11.67 -4.48
C ALA A 117 15.91 -13.14 -4.76
N THR A 118 16.00 -13.51 -6.04
CA THR A 118 16.50 -14.81 -6.48
C THR A 118 18.01 -14.86 -6.35
N GLN A 119 18.54 -16.08 -6.20
CA GLN A 119 19.96 -16.34 -6.38
C GLN A 119 20.31 -16.13 -7.86
N ASN A 120 21.42 -15.43 -8.13
CA ASN A 120 21.90 -15.22 -9.49
C ASN A 120 23.01 -16.22 -9.78
N ASP A 121 22.64 -17.44 -10.18
CA ASP A 121 23.59 -18.52 -10.51
C ASP A 121 24.35 -18.30 -11.83
N GLY A 122 23.98 -17.27 -12.60
CA GLY A 122 24.64 -16.90 -13.87
C GLY A 122 25.80 -15.91 -13.76
N LEU A 123 26.20 -15.50 -12.54
CA LEU A 123 27.35 -14.60 -12.33
C LEU A 123 28.60 -15.41 -11.95
N LYS A 124 29.80 -14.93 -12.37
CA LYS A 124 31.11 -15.52 -12.04
C LYS A 124 31.35 -15.73 -10.52
N ALA A 125 30.59 -15.04 -9.67
CA ALA A 125 30.49 -15.31 -8.24
C ALA A 125 29.00 -15.30 -7.84
N PRO A 126 28.41 -16.43 -7.42
CA PRO A 126 27.00 -16.50 -7.05
C PRO A 126 26.75 -15.62 -5.82
N ILE A 127 25.82 -14.67 -5.95
CA ILE A 127 25.39 -13.81 -4.85
C ILE A 127 24.20 -14.48 -4.17
N SER A 128 24.31 -14.75 -2.88
CA SER A 128 23.21 -15.35 -2.11
C SER A 128 21.97 -14.44 -2.11
N ALA A 129 20.78 -15.04 -2.08
CA ALA A 129 19.51 -14.31 -1.98
C ALA A 129 19.51 -13.30 -0.81
N ARG A 130 20.19 -13.63 0.28
CA ARG A 130 20.40 -12.77 1.45
C ARG A 130 21.21 -11.51 1.10
N ALA A 131 22.33 -11.65 0.41
CA ALA A 131 23.16 -10.52 0.00
C ALA A 131 22.44 -9.63 -1.02
N ASN A 132 21.66 -10.22 -1.93
CA ASN A 132 20.79 -9.46 -2.85
C ASN A 132 19.72 -8.65 -2.09
N ARG A 133 19.08 -9.24 -1.07
CA ARG A 133 18.11 -8.55 -0.22
C ARG A 133 18.75 -7.41 0.58
N GLU A 134 19.94 -7.63 1.14
CA GLU A 134 20.66 -6.57 1.83
C GLU A 134 20.96 -5.38 0.91
N ARG A 135 21.41 -5.65 -0.33
CA ARG A 135 21.62 -4.59 -1.34
C ARG A 135 20.32 -3.85 -1.66
N GLN A 136 19.21 -4.57 -1.82
CA GLN A 136 17.90 -3.97 -2.07
C GLN A 136 17.46 -3.06 -0.92
N VAL A 137 17.59 -3.51 0.34
CA VAL A 137 17.27 -2.70 1.52
C VAL A 137 18.18 -1.48 1.63
N ARG A 138 19.51 -1.63 1.43
CA ARG A 138 20.45 -0.50 1.43
C ARG A 138 20.13 0.54 0.35
N SER A 139 19.74 0.08 -0.83
CA SER A 139 19.32 0.94 -1.95
C SER A 139 18.00 1.66 -1.62
N ALA A 140 17.03 0.94 -1.06
CA ALA A 140 15.77 1.52 -0.63
C ALA A 140 15.97 2.57 0.47
N LEU A 141 16.77 2.28 1.50
CA LEU A 141 17.12 3.27 2.53
C LEU A 141 17.82 4.50 1.95
N LYS A 142 18.72 4.32 0.97
CA LYS A 142 19.33 5.46 0.26
C LYS A 142 18.23 6.30 -0.41
N ARG A 143 17.35 5.65 -1.18
CA ARG A 143 16.26 6.33 -1.88
C ARG A 143 15.31 7.06 -0.95
N LEU A 144 14.97 6.47 0.21
CA LEU A 144 14.13 7.12 1.22
C LEU A 144 14.81 8.32 1.86
N ALA A 145 16.13 8.27 2.05
CA ALA A 145 16.90 9.41 2.56
C ALA A 145 17.02 10.53 1.50
N ASP A 146 17.25 10.18 0.24
CA ASP A 146 17.24 11.13 -0.89
C ASP A 146 15.87 11.84 -1.00
N GLU A 147 14.80 11.14 -0.63
CA GLU A 147 13.42 11.66 -0.56
C GLU A 147 13.07 12.32 0.79
N ARG A 148 14.03 12.43 1.71
CA ARG A 148 13.90 13.05 3.04
C ARG A 148 12.79 12.46 3.91
N LEU A 149 12.49 11.17 3.69
CA LEU A 149 11.52 10.43 4.48
C LEU A 149 12.16 9.75 5.69
N ILE A 150 13.48 9.56 5.64
CA ILE A 150 14.29 9.07 6.75
C ILE A 150 15.58 9.88 6.84
N GLN A 151 16.11 10.01 8.03
CA GLN A 151 17.49 10.40 8.22
C GLN A 151 18.34 9.13 8.19
N ARG A 152 19.28 9.11 7.25
CA ARG A 152 20.34 8.12 7.20
C ARG A 152 21.61 8.80 7.69
N ASN A 153 22.00 8.52 8.93
CA ASN A 153 23.33 8.88 9.39
C ASN A 153 24.32 7.94 8.72
N VAL A 154 24.76 8.30 7.50
CA VAL A 154 25.81 7.60 6.75
C VAL A 154 27.17 7.99 7.35
N GLY A 155 27.37 7.66 8.62
CA GLY A 155 28.67 7.69 9.28
C GLY A 155 29.17 6.27 9.50
N THR A 156 30.46 6.15 9.80
CA THR A 156 31.02 4.94 10.41
C THR A 156 31.16 5.19 11.91
N PRO A 157 30.51 4.42 12.79
CA PRO A 157 29.66 3.27 12.48
C PRO A 157 28.27 3.69 11.96
N PRO A 158 27.63 2.89 11.08
CA PRO A 158 26.29 3.18 10.57
C PRO A 158 25.30 3.23 11.73
N GLN A 159 24.70 4.39 11.94
CA GLN A 159 23.69 4.57 12.99
C GLN A 159 22.30 4.10 12.54
N ALA A 160 21.43 3.93 13.53
CA ALA A 160 20.04 3.52 13.41
C ALA A 160 19.22 4.36 12.41
N VAL A 161 18.28 3.70 11.72
CA VAL A 161 17.31 4.36 10.83
C VAL A 161 16.36 5.22 11.66
N MET A 162 16.15 6.47 11.25
CA MET A 162 15.22 7.38 11.91
C MET A 162 14.23 7.95 10.91
N ALA A 163 12.93 7.83 11.21
CA ALA A 163 11.88 8.39 10.38
C ALA A 163 11.85 9.92 10.48
N LEU A 164 11.53 10.57 9.37
CA LEU A 164 11.29 12.01 9.29
C LEU A 164 9.80 12.26 9.00
N ASP A 165 9.41 13.53 8.97
CA ASP A 165 8.06 13.93 8.57
C ASP A 165 7.65 13.32 7.22
N GLU A 166 6.39 12.89 7.14
CA GLU A 166 5.87 12.11 6.03
C GLU A 166 5.68 12.92 4.74
N SER A 167 5.73 14.25 4.81
CA SER A 167 5.63 15.12 3.63
C SER A 167 6.91 15.11 2.78
N GLY A 168 8.06 14.75 3.37
CA GLY A 168 9.37 14.86 2.72
C GLY A 168 9.69 16.28 2.22
N LYS A 169 9.03 17.32 2.76
CA LYS A 169 9.21 18.71 2.34
C LYS A 169 10.61 19.23 2.69
N GLN A 170 11.09 20.17 1.88
CA GLN A 170 12.35 20.86 2.11
C GLN A 170 12.12 22.09 3.00
N GLY A 171 12.48 22.00 4.28
CA GLY A 171 12.55 23.14 5.20
C GLY A 171 13.99 23.45 5.61
N LYS A 172 14.19 24.58 6.31
CA LYS A 172 15.48 24.92 6.96
C LYS A 172 15.83 23.93 8.08
N GLU A 173 14.82 23.33 8.70
CA GLU A 173 14.98 22.28 9.71
C GLU A 173 14.29 20.99 9.24
N THR A 174 15.02 19.89 9.36
CA THR A 174 14.49 18.55 9.11
C THR A 174 13.63 18.15 10.30
N ALA A 175 12.32 18.05 10.11
CA ALA A 175 11.40 17.63 11.16
C ALA A 175 11.48 16.12 11.41
N TYR A 176 11.78 15.75 12.65
CA TYR A 176 11.74 14.35 13.10
C TYR A 176 10.32 13.83 13.13
N TYR A 177 10.18 12.53 12.88
CA TYR A 177 8.88 11.89 12.95
C TYR A 177 8.29 11.92 14.36
N HIS A 178 7.11 12.52 14.48
CA HIS A 178 6.18 12.28 15.57
C HIS A 178 4.97 11.50 15.08
N VAL A 179 4.39 10.70 15.97
CA VAL A 179 3.15 10.00 15.67
C VAL A 179 2.03 11.03 15.50
N PRO A 180 1.22 10.96 14.42
CA PRO A 180 0.22 11.97 14.15
C PRO A 180 -0.75 12.23 15.29
N ASP A 181 -1.07 13.50 15.50
CA ASP A 181 -2.11 13.92 16.44
C ASP A 181 -3.52 13.74 15.86
N PRO A 182 -4.57 13.67 16.71
CA PRO A 182 -5.95 13.44 16.26
C PRO A 182 -6.51 14.47 15.27
N PHE A 183 -5.94 15.69 15.27
CA PHE A 183 -6.36 16.80 14.41
C PHE A 183 -5.65 16.83 13.06
N GLU A 184 -4.61 16.01 12.89
CA GLU A 184 -3.88 15.94 11.63
C GLU A 184 -4.71 15.18 10.57
N SER A 185 -4.58 15.60 9.31
CA SER A 185 -5.22 14.91 8.19
C SER A 185 -4.50 13.57 7.94
N VAL A 186 -5.14 12.48 8.34
CA VAL A 186 -4.57 11.12 8.30
C VAL A 186 -5.56 10.11 7.76
N ILE A 187 -5.04 9.02 7.20
CA ILE A 187 -5.75 7.75 7.11
C ILE A 187 -5.33 6.87 8.29
N THR A 188 -6.27 6.05 8.76
CA THR A 188 -5.99 5.01 9.76
C THR A 188 -6.09 3.67 9.08
N ILE A 189 -5.13 2.79 9.33
CA ILE A 189 -5.08 1.44 8.75
C ILE A 189 -4.98 0.45 9.91
N PRO A 190 -5.77 -0.64 9.91
CA PRO A 190 -5.62 -1.71 10.90
C PRO A 190 -4.19 -2.25 10.92
N THR A 191 -3.68 -2.55 12.11
CA THR A 191 -2.32 -3.10 12.26
C THR A 191 -2.15 -4.43 11.54
N GLU A 192 -3.24 -5.17 11.38
CA GLU A 192 -3.34 -6.41 10.62
C GLU A 192 -2.95 -6.25 9.14
N PHE A 193 -3.01 -5.03 8.59
CA PHE A 193 -2.43 -4.75 7.28
C PHE A 193 -0.94 -5.11 7.19
N VAL A 194 -0.19 -4.95 8.28
CA VAL A 194 1.21 -5.35 8.38
C VAL A 194 1.33 -6.76 8.94
N THR A 195 0.66 -7.05 10.05
CA THR A 195 0.83 -8.31 10.80
C THR A 195 0.13 -9.53 10.18
N GLN A 196 -0.74 -9.33 9.18
CA GLN A 196 -1.32 -10.40 8.35
C GLN A 196 -0.78 -10.40 6.91
N GLY A 197 0.25 -9.59 6.63
CA GLY A 197 1.01 -9.66 5.37
C GLY A 197 0.41 -8.92 4.17
N TRP A 198 -0.66 -8.13 4.33
CA TRP A 198 -1.27 -7.36 3.24
C TRP A 198 -0.28 -6.37 2.60
N LEU A 199 0.58 -5.76 3.41
CA LEU A 199 1.66 -4.87 2.95
C LEU A 199 2.58 -5.54 1.93
N TYR A 200 2.83 -6.86 2.07
CA TYR A 200 3.75 -7.59 1.21
C TYR A 200 3.10 -8.10 -0.07
N LEU A 201 1.78 -8.35 -0.03
CA LEU A 201 1.06 -8.96 -1.14
C LEU A 201 0.38 -7.96 -2.05
N LEU A 202 0.06 -6.75 -1.56
CA LEU A 202 -0.44 -5.68 -2.41
C LEU A 202 0.70 -5.05 -3.20
N THR A 203 0.44 -4.82 -4.49
CA THR A 203 1.37 -4.06 -5.32
C THR A 203 1.43 -2.59 -4.88
N PRO A 204 2.52 -1.85 -5.18
CA PRO A 204 2.57 -0.42 -4.87
C PRO A 204 1.42 0.38 -5.47
N ALA A 205 0.92 -0.02 -6.65
CA ALA A 205 -0.24 0.59 -7.30
C ALA A 205 -1.55 0.35 -6.49
N GLU A 206 -1.75 -0.87 -5.99
CA GLU A 206 -2.88 -1.22 -5.14
C GLU A 206 -2.84 -0.48 -3.80
N ILE A 207 -1.67 -0.40 -3.14
CA ILE A 207 -1.50 0.35 -1.90
C ILE A 207 -1.82 1.84 -2.12
N ARG A 208 -1.28 2.44 -3.19
CA ARG A 208 -1.55 3.83 -3.53
C ARG A 208 -3.03 4.12 -3.75
N PHE A 209 -3.71 3.29 -4.54
CA PHE A 209 -5.14 3.44 -4.77
C PHE A 209 -5.91 3.30 -3.46
N TYR A 210 -5.59 2.29 -2.65
CA TYR A 210 -6.25 2.03 -1.38
C TYR A 210 -6.10 3.20 -0.40
N PHE A 211 -4.91 3.79 -0.29
CA PHE A 211 -4.67 4.93 0.59
C PHE A 211 -5.39 6.19 0.10
N ALA A 212 -5.30 6.47 -1.21
CA ALA A 212 -6.02 7.58 -1.83
C ALA A 212 -7.53 7.45 -1.60
N PHE A 213 -8.07 6.24 -1.75
CA PHE A 213 -9.50 5.99 -1.60
C PHE A 213 -9.95 6.05 -0.14
N ARG A 214 -9.16 5.53 0.81
CA ARG A 214 -9.42 5.71 2.25
C ARG A 214 -9.52 7.17 2.66
N HIS A 215 -8.64 8.01 2.12
CA HIS A 215 -8.65 9.44 2.38
C HIS A 215 -9.84 10.13 1.72
N LEU A 216 -10.13 9.78 0.46
CA LEU A 216 -11.26 10.30 -0.29
C LEU A 216 -12.59 9.99 0.40
N GLU A 217 -12.84 8.74 0.80
CA GLU A 217 -14.11 8.32 1.38
C GLU A 217 -14.46 9.10 2.66
N LYS A 218 -13.47 9.44 3.49
CA LYS A 218 -13.66 10.31 4.66
C LYS A 218 -14.24 11.69 4.31
N ARG A 219 -14.03 12.19 3.09
CA ARG A 219 -14.62 13.45 2.61
C ARG A 219 -16.08 13.29 2.14
N TYR A 220 -16.52 12.06 1.87
CA TYR A 220 -17.81 11.73 1.28
C TYR A 220 -18.74 10.92 2.20
N LEU A 221 -18.54 11.00 3.53
CA LEU A 221 -19.22 10.21 4.59
C LEU A 221 -20.76 10.21 4.59
N ARG A 222 -21.43 10.93 3.67
CA ARG A 222 -22.89 11.04 3.56
C ARG A 222 -23.46 10.60 2.21
N ARG A 223 -22.65 10.00 1.33
CA ARG A 223 -23.08 9.57 -0.01
C ARG A 223 -23.10 8.05 -0.14
N ALA A 224 -23.88 7.57 -1.12
CA ALA A 224 -23.94 6.16 -1.46
C ALA A 224 -22.61 5.57 -1.97
N GLY A 225 -21.60 6.39 -2.22
CA GLY A 225 -20.23 5.99 -2.57
C GLY A 225 -19.37 7.21 -2.89
N ALA A 226 -18.06 7.01 -2.96
CA ALA A 226 -17.08 8.01 -3.36
C ALA A 226 -16.54 7.71 -4.77
N TYR A 227 -16.12 8.76 -5.48
CA TYR A 227 -15.46 8.64 -6.77
C TYR A 227 -14.34 9.68 -6.88
N PHE A 228 -13.30 9.35 -7.66
CA PHE A 228 -12.29 10.33 -8.02
C PHE A 228 -12.80 11.18 -9.18
N SER A 229 -12.87 12.50 -9.00
CA SER A 229 -12.96 13.42 -10.13
C SER A 229 -11.69 13.31 -10.97
N SER A 230 -11.75 13.77 -12.24
CA SER A 230 -10.55 13.80 -13.09
C SER A 230 -9.41 14.57 -12.43
N GLU A 231 -9.72 15.73 -11.84
CA GLU A 231 -8.79 16.61 -11.14
C GLU A 231 -8.20 15.95 -9.89
N ALA A 232 -9.04 15.40 -9.00
CA ALA A 232 -8.55 14.71 -7.81
C ALA A 232 -7.63 13.54 -8.22
N ARG A 233 -8.02 12.78 -9.25
CA ARG A 233 -7.23 11.66 -9.74
C ARG A 233 -5.85 12.10 -10.24
N THR A 234 -5.77 13.13 -11.07
CA THR A 234 -4.52 13.49 -11.77
C THR A 234 -3.63 14.45 -10.98
N SER A 235 -4.24 15.40 -10.27
CA SER A 235 -3.54 16.54 -9.67
C SER A 235 -3.38 16.40 -8.16
N GLU A 236 -4.36 15.82 -7.46
CA GLU A 236 -4.28 15.66 -6.00
C GLU A 236 -3.60 14.34 -5.60
N TYR A 237 -3.98 13.23 -6.22
CA TYR A 237 -3.51 11.88 -5.85
C TYR A 237 -2.53 11.26 -6.87
N PHE A 238 -2.34 11.90 -8.02
CA PHE A 238 -1.43 11.44 -9.09
C PHE A 238 -1.64 9.97 -9.50
N LEU A 239 -2.89 9.51 -9.53
CA LEU A 239 -3.25 8.16 -9.93
C LEU A 239 -3.19 8.05 -11.45
N THR A 240 -2.09 7.49 -11.94
CA THR A 240 -1.97 7.10 -13.35
C THR A 240 -3.04 6.07 -13.70
N ARG A 241 -3.25 5.81 -14.99
CA ARG A 241 -4.22 4.81 -15.45
C ARG A 241 -4.00 3.45 -14.76
N ASP A 242 -2.76 2.98 -14.69
CA ASP A 242 -2.43 1.69 -14.08
C ASP A 242 -2.74 1.63 -12.58
N VAL A 243 -2.48 2.73 -11.87
CA VAL A 243 -2.83 2.86 -10.44
C VAL A 243 -4.34 2.90 -10.27
N TYR A 244 -5.04 3.66 -11.12
CA TYR A 244 -6.49 3.74 -11.09
C TYR A 244 -7.13 2.37 -11.36
N GLU A 245 -6.65 1.60 -12.35
CA GLU A 245 -7.15 0.25 -12.68
C GLU A 245 -6.91 -0.79 -11.57
N SER A 246 -6.07 -0.48 -10.57
CA SER A 246 -5.86 -1.35 -9.40
C SER A 246 -7.14 -1.54 -8.56
N HIS A 247 -8.14 -0.69 -8.72
CA HIS A 247 -9.47 -0.88 -8.11
C HIS A 247 -10.10 -2.23 -8.46
N LEU A 248 -9.79 -2.80 -9.65
CA LEU A 248 -10.33 -4.09 -10.08
C LEU A 248 -9.86 -5.24 -9.19
N MET A 249 -8.58 -5.22 -8.78
CA MET A 249 -8.04 -6.24 -7.88
C MET A 249 -8.48 -5.98 -6.44
N LEU A 250 -8.49 -4.71 -6.02
CA LEU A 250 -8.98 -4.33 -4.68
C LEU A 250 -10.46 -4.70 -4.47
N ASP A 251 -11.29 -4.58 -5.52
CA ASP A 251 -12.69 -5.05 -5.53
C ASP A 251 -12.80 -6.56 -5.37
N ARG A 252 -11.93 -7.33 -6.04
CA ARG A 252 -11.88 -8.80 -5.88
C ARG A 252 -11.43 -9.24 -4.50
N LEU A 253 -10.47 -8.52 -3.92
CA LEU A 253 -10.01 -8.72 -2.54
C LEU A 253 -11.07 -8.29 -1.52
N GLY A 254 -12.05 -7.49 -1.94
CA GLY A 254 -13.08 -6.93 -1.08
C GLY A 254 -12.60 -5.77 -0.21
N LEU A 255 -11.38 -5.25 -0.42
CA LEU A 255 -10.83 -4.08 0.27
C LEU A 255 -11.48 -2.77 -0.18
N ILE A 256 -12.01 -2.77 -1.39
CA ILE A 256 -12.88 -1.74 -1.96
C ILE A 256 -14.07 -2.48 -2.56
N GLN A 257 -15.22 -1.82 -2.67
CA GLN A 257 -16.41 -2.38 -3.27
C GLN A 257 -16.95 -1.40 -4.30
N ARG A 258 -17.13 -1.85 -5.54
CA ARG A 258 -17.83 -1.06 -6.55
C ARG A 258 -19.32 -1.04 -6.21
N VAL A 259 -19.89 0.17 -6.14
CA VAL A 259 -21.34 0.34 -5.97
C VAL A 259 -22.03 -0.04 -7.27
N ALA A 260 -23.06 -0.87 -7.18
CA ALA A 260 -23.84 -1.30 -8.34
C ALA A 260 -24.49 -0.08 -9.01
N ASP A 261 -24.29 0.07 -10.32
CA ASP A 261 -24.98 1.06 -11.14
C ASP A 261 -25.88 0.31 -12.14
N PRO A 262 -27.21 0.46 -12.08
CA PRO A 262 -28.13 -0.24 -12.97
C PRO A 262 -27.93 0.12 -14.45
N ARG A 263 -27.23 1.24 -14.74
CA ARG A 263 -26.91 1.67 -16.10
C ARG A 263 -25.67 0.98 -16.67
N ARG A 264 -24.97 0.17 -15.86
CA ARG A 264 -23.74 -0.52 -16.22
C ARG A 264 -23.90 -2.04 -16.19
N ARG A 265 -23.29 -2.71 -17.16
CA ARG A 265 -23.14 -4.17 -17.20
C ARG A 265 -22.21 -4.63 -16.07
N SER A 266 -22.21 -5.94 -15.81
CA SER A 266 -21.33 -6.57 -14.81
C SER A 266 -19.84 -6.33 -15.10
N ASP A 267 -19.44 -6.21 -16.37
CA ASP A 267 -18.10 -5.84 -16.81
C ASP A 267 -17.73 -4.36 -16.58
N GLY A 268 -18.69 -3.56 -16.10
CA GLY A 268 -18.53 -2.13 -15.83
C GLY A 268 -18.80 -1.23 -17.03
N LYS A 269 -19.06 -1.75 -18.23
CA LYS A 269 -19.42 -0.93 -19.40
C LYS A 269 -20.84 -0.39 -19.28
N LEU A 270 -21.11 0.78 -19.88
CA LEU A 270 -22.47 1.31 -19.95
C LEU A 270 -23.32 0.44 -20.87
N LEU A 271 -24.56 0.20 -20.46
CA LEU A 271 -25.52 -0.58 -21.25
C LEU A 271 -25.82 0.07 -22.61
N ASP A 272 -25.84 1.41 -22.65
CA ASP A 272 -26.19 2.20 -23.84
C ASP A 272 -25.20 3.37 -24.07
N PHE A 273 -23.93 3.03 -24.24
CA PHE A 273 -22.89 4.02 -24.52
C PHE A 273 -23.19 4.93 -25.73
N PRO A 274 -23.69 4.42 -26.88
CA PRO A 274 -23.97 5.26 -28.05
C PRO A 274 -25.01 6.35 -27.81
N SER A 275 -26.07 6.07 -27.05
CA SER A 275 -27.09 7.10 -26.76
C SER A 275 -26.59 8.17 -25.81
N TYR A 276 -25.78 7.81 -24.81
CA TYR A 276 -25.12 8.78 -23.94
C TYR A 276 -24.20 9.73 -24.74
N ALA A 277 -23.42 9.19 -25.70
CA ALA A 277 -22.58 9.99 -26.58
C ALA A 277 -23.39 11.00 -27.39
N LYS A 278 -24.52 10.57 -27.98
CA LYS A 278 -25.39 11.43 -28.80
C LYS A 278 -26.05 12.55 -28.00
N ARG A 279 -26.38 12.31 -26.73
CA ARG A 279 -27.05 13.30 -25.86
C ARG A 279 -26.08 14.28 -25.18
N GLY A 280 -24.77 14.12 -25.35
CA GLY A 280 -23.76 14.96 -24.68
C GLY A 280 -23.77 14.85 -23.15
N GLU A 281 -24.37 13.79 -22.61
CA GLU A 281 -24.51 13.60 -21.16
C GLU A 281 -23.19 13.22 -20.50
N LYS A 282 -22.95 13.70 -19.28
CA LYS A 282 -21.81 13.27 -18.48
C LYS A 282 -21.96 11.80 -18.10
N TRP A 283 -20.97 11.00 -18.47
CA TRP A 283 -20.90 9.58 -18.17
C TRP A 283 -21.00 9.31 -16.67
N PRO A 284 -21.86 8.38 -16.21
CA PRO A 284 -22.01 8.13 -14.77
C PRO A 284 -20.76 7.48 -14.21
N ILE A 285 -20.03 8.17 -13.33
CA ILE A 285 -18.72 7.74 -12.83
C ILE A 285 -18.86 6.51 -11.94
N HIS A 286 -17.85 5.63 -11.93
CA HIS A 286 -17.81 4.50 -10.99
C HIS A 286 -17.76 5.02 -9.55
N LEU A 287 -18.76 4.60 -8.77
CA LEU A 287 -18.81 4.82 -7.32
C LEU A 287 -18.22 3.62 -6.60
N PHE A 288 -17.50 3.90 -5.52
CA PHE A 288 -16.85 2.90 -4.69
C PHE A 288 -17.20 3.12 -3.21
N ARG A 289 -17.01 2.08 -2.40
CA ARG A 289 -17.03 2.10 -0.92
C ARG A 289 -15.83 1.34 -0.40
N LEU A 290 -15.38 1.64 0.81
CA LEU A 290 -14.40 0.81 1.49
C LEU A 290 -15.00 -0.54 1.83
N GLY A 291 -14.17 -1.57 1.73
CA GLY A 291 -14.45 -2.86 2.31
C GLY A 291 -14.46 -2.80 3.83
N ASP A 292 -14.96 -3.86 4.45
CA ASP A 292 -14.87 -4.02 5.89
C ASP A 292 -13.43 -4.33 6.32
N ASP A 293 -12.91 -3.54 7.26
CA ASP A 293 -11.59 -3.72 7.88
C ASP A 293 -11.42 -5.10 8.53
N THR A 294 -12.52 -5.79 8.87
CA THR A 294 -12.46 -7.17 9.37
C THR A 294 -11.78 -8.14 8.41
N LEU A 295 -11.81 -7.87 7.09
CA LEU A 295 -11.08 -8.66 6.09
C LEU A 295 -9.57 -8.62 6.31
N LEU A 296 -9.03 -7.50 6.81
CA LEU A 296 -7.60 -7.38 7.05
C LEU A 296 -7.10 -8.26 8.20
N ARG A 297 -8.01 -8.74 9.07
CA ARG A 297 -7.68 -9.68 10.15
C ARG A 297 -7.34 -11.08 9.65
N GLN A 298 -7.75 -11.41 8.42
CA GLN A 298 -7.43 -12.68 7.80
C GLN A 298 -6.00 -12.63 7.22
N PRO A 299 -5.27 -13.76 7.23
CA PRO A 299 -3.99 -13.87 6.52
C PRO A 299 -4.17 -13.46 5.05
N ALA A 300 -3.34 -12.51 4.60
CA ALA A 300 -3.45 -11.96 3.26
C ALA A 300 -3.21 -13.03 2.17
N HIS A 301 -2.37 -14.04 2.46
CA HIS A 301 -2.01 -15.11 1.54
C HIS A 301 -3.24 -15.80 0.95
N GLU A 302 -4.12 -16.32 1.79
CA GLU A 302 -5.31 -17.05 1.35
C GLU A 302 -6.28 -16.13 0.60
N SER A 303 -6.47 -14.90 1.09
CA SER A 303 -7.35 -13.91 0.48
C SER A 303 -6.90 -13.52 -0.93
N VAL A 304 -5.59 -13.27 -1.10
CA VAL A 304 -4.99 -12.94 -2.38
C VAL A 304 -5.01 -14.14 -3.31
N ARG A 305 -4.63 -15.33 -2.83
CA ARG A 305 -4.70 -16.58 -3.60
C ARG A 305 -6.11 -16.80 -4.15
N ARG A 306 -7.13 -16.71 -3.29
CA ARG A 306 -8.54 -16.85 -3.68
C ARG A 306 -8.97 -15.81 -4.72
N ALA A 307 -8.56 -14.55 -4.55
CA ALA A 307 -8.86 -13.48 -5.50
C ALA A 307 -8.17 -13.65 -6.87
N LEU A 308 -7.00 -14.28 -6.90
CA LEU A 308 -6.27 -14.60 -8.14
C LEU A 308 -6.88 -15.79 -8.87
N LEU A 309 -7.30 -16.83 -8.12
CA LEU A 309 -7.96 -18.03 -8.65
C LEU A 309 -9.38 -17.75 -9.17
N ASN A 310 -10.12 -16.86 -8.50
CA ASN A 310 -11.51 -16.60 -8.86
C ASN A 310 -11.64 -15.77 -10.14
N LYS A 311 -12.52 -16.23 -11.05
CA LYS A 311 -13.26 -15.34 -11.96
C LYS A 311 -14.25 -14.50 -11.11
N PRO A 312 -14.56 -13.24 -11.51
CA PRO A 312 -15.27 -12.28 -10.66
C PRO A 312 -16.49 -12.88 -9.96
N ARG A 313 -16.70 -12.51 -8.68
CA ARG A 313 -17.83 -12.99 -7.87
C ARG A 313 -19.13 -12.90 -8.69
N PRO A 314 -19.99 -13.93 -8.70
CA PRO A 314 -21.38 -13.71 -9.05
C PRO A 314 -21.92 -12.66 -8.07
N GLN A 315 -22.50 -11.59 -8.62
CA GLN A 315 -23.15 -10.58 -7.80
C GLN A 315 -24.20 -11.27 -6.93
N ARG A 316 -24.33 -10.86 -5.65
CA ARG A 316 -25.47 -11.29 -4.82
C ARG A 316 -26.75 -11.08 -5.66
N PRO A 317 -27.67 -12.06 -5.71
CA PRO A 317 -28.89 -11.93 -6.50
C PRO A 317 -29.59 -10.63 -6.08
N GLN A 318 -29.92 -9.81 -7.08
CA GLN A 318 -30.74 -8.64 -6.88
C GLN A 318 -32.03 -9.11 -6.22
N ILE A 319 -32.32 -8.60 -5.02
CA ILE A 319 -33.66 -8.68 -4.47
C ILE A 319 -34.54 -7.97 -5.49
N ARG A 320 -35.36 -8.74 -6.22
CA ARG A 320 -36.35 -8.17 -7.13
C ARG A 320 -37.23 -7.23 -6.29
N PRO A 321 -37.47 -5.98 -6.72
CA PRO A 321 -38.55 -5.22 -6.13
C PRO A 321 -39.84 -6.02 -6.33
N LEU A 322 -40.55 -6.27 -5.23
CA LEU A 322 -41.94 -6.71 -5.29
C LEU A 322 -42.67 -5.71 -6.19
N SER A 323 -43.13 -6.19 -7.34
CA SER A 323 -44.01 -5.41 -8.21
C SER A 323 -45.38 -5.33 -7.53
N PRO A 324 -46.10 -4.20 -7.71
CA PRO A 324 -47.30 -3.85 -6.95
C PRO A 324 -48.45 -4.85 -7.10
#